data_AF-A0A3B4VS08-F1
#
_entry.id   AF-A0A3B4VS08-F1
#
_cell.length_a   1.000
_cell.length_b   1.000
_cell.length_c   1.000
_cell.angle_alpha   90.00
_cell.angle_beta   90.00
_cell.angle_gamma   90.00
#
_symmetry.space_group_name_H-M   'P 1'
#
loop_
_entity.id
_entity.type
_entity.pdbx_description
1 polymer ?
#
loop_
_entity_poly.entity_id
_entity_poly.type
_entity_poly.pdbx_seq_one_letter_code
_entity_poly.pdbx_strand_id
1 'polypeptide(L)'
;MVELGQWEKALAVAPGVSMKYWKKLMQRRADQLMAEDNDDAIPYCIATGDIKKLVTFFTGRGQLLEAALIAQVLESGGVGACEGNVCEELAEWYFQDGCSVLAACCHLAVDNVQLAMSSLIRGNELELAACVGIVLGEAANQSTVYCLELLARKYMTTPTWEVSADLLHMIPDNYILLAKLCAFYPGSADEINQLHERCGLPLSEECEALAEVAMSEGDLFSAVQFHLLSSEPEAALHIGIEHVKEQLTGSDWTVDSVQPILDLMSYIRTDRLIMAKLTEARSELLILCGYIGGLLAIRRQYSSIVPALYEYTSQLLKRREVCVPLKIEQLSVELDAWRACTQSNSNSPPSERQKEEFSPALVLCGADYVTGSNLPSHSDVQLSCFTGHRIQGPVFVLEDSKSAISHNDALMWAKVNPFSPLGTGVRINPF
;
A
#
# COMPACT_ATOMS: atom_id res chain seq x y z
N MET A 1 -24.14 -7.45 55.95
CA MET A 1 -23.37 -8.44 55.16
C MET A 1 -22.49 -7.75 54.12
N VAL A 2 -23.05 -6.89 53.25
CA VAL A 2 -22.27 -6.08 52.29
C VAL A 2 -21.25 -5.16 52.99
N GLU A 3 -21.68 -4.42 54.01
CA GLU A 3 -20.80 -3.55 54.83
C GLU A 3 -19.73 -4.32 55.63
N LEU A 4 -19.86 -5.65 55.71
CA LEU A 4 -18.90 -6.53 56.37
C LEU A 4 -17.98 -7.25 55.36
N GLY A 5 -18.03 -6.87 54.08
CA GLY A 5 -17.25 -7.49 53.00
C GLY A 5 -17.71 -8.90 52.60
N GLN A 6 -18.81 -9.41 53.17
CA GLN A 6 -19.31 -10.77 52.93
C GLN A 6 -20.24 -10.81 51.71
N TRP A 7 -19.67 -10.55 50.54
CA TRP A 7 -20.39 -10.40 49.28
C TRP A 7 -21.11 -11.67 48.83
N GLU A 8 -20.47 -12.84 48.90
CA GLU A 8 -21.08 -14.12 48.52
C GLU A 8 -22.31 -14.46 49.37
N LYS A 9 -22.22 -14.24 50.69
CA LYS A 9 -23.36 -14.44 51.61
C LYS A 9 -24.48 -13.45 51.37
N ALA A 10 -24.15 -12.20 51.04
CA ALA A 10 -25.15 -11.19 50.69
C ALA A 10 -25.87 -11.52 49.37
N LEU A 11 -25.15 -12.03 48.38
CA LEU A 11 -25.70 -12.41 47.07
C LEU A 11 -26.54 -13.69 47.13
N ALA A 12 -26.20 -14.64 48.02
CA ALA A 12 -26.99 -15.86 48.22
C ALA A 12 -28.39 -15.58 48.81
N VAL A 13 -28.53 -14.53 49.64
CA VAL A 13 -29.79 -14.18 50.32
C VAL A 13 -30.61 -13.14 49.53
N ALA A 14 -29.97 -12.37 48.64
CA ALA A 14 -30.60 -11.30 47.87
C ALA A 14 -31.81 -11.71 46.98
N PRO A 15 -31.88 -12.92 46.37
CA PRO A 15 -33.06 -13.36 45.63
C PRO A 15 -34.31 -13.46 46.50
N GLY A 16 -34.15 -13.70 47.81
CA GLY A 16 -35.24 -13.72 48.79
C GLY A 16 -35.90 -12.35 49.03
N VAL A 17 -35.24 -11.26 48.62
CA VAL A 17 -35.81 -9.91 48.63
C VAL A 17 -36.47 -9.58 47.30
N SER A 18 -35.73 -9.71 46.19
CA SER A 18 -36.26 -9.69 44.81
C SER A 18 -35.14 -9.92 43.79
N MET A 19 -35.49 -10.41 42.60
CA MET A 19 -34.55 -10.52 41.48
C MET A 19 -33.97 -9.16 41.03
N LYS A 20 -34.77 -8.09 41.13
CA LYS A 20 -34.32 -6.72 40.80
C LYS A 20 -33.25 -6.23 41.79
N TYR A 21 -33.42 -6.53 43.09
CA TYR A 21 -32.44 -6.22 44.11
C TYR A 21 -31.15 -7.03 43.95
N TRP A 22 -31.29 -8.34 43.68
CA TRP A 22 -30.15 -9.21 43.36
C TRP A 22 -29.33 -8.68 42.17
N LYS A 23 -29.98 -8.30 41.07
CA LYS A 23 -29.29 -7.73 39.89
C LYS A 23 -28.53 -6.44 40.22
N LYS A 24 -29.13 -5.53 40.99
CA LYS A 24 -28.48 -4.29 41.44
C LYS A 24 -27.27 -4.55 42.35
N LEU A 25 -27.36 -5.58 43.19
CA LEU A 25 -26.27 -5.95 44.10
C LEU A 25 -25.11 -6.63 43.34
N MET A 26 -25.41 -7.48 42.36
CA MET A 26 -24.43 -8.07 41.44
C MET A 26 -23.70 -6.98 40.64
N GLN A 27 -24.43 -6.00 40.08
CA GLN A 27 -23.83 -4.86 39.35
C GLN A 27 -22.87 -4.05 40.23
N ARG A 28 -23.26 -3.75 41.48
CA ARG A 28 -22.41 -3.02 42.42
C ARG A 28 -21.13 -3.78 42.78
N ARG A 29 -21.22 -5.12 42.91
CA ARG A 29 -20.04 -5.96 43.18
C ARG A 29 -19.13 -6.03 41.94
N ALA A 30 -19.71 -6.16 40.76
CA ALA A 30 -18.98 -6.12 39.49
C ALA A 30 -18.22 -4.78 39.32
N ASP A 31 -18.89 -3.65 39.55
CA ASP A 31 -18.27 -2.33 39.44
C ASP A 31 -17.11 -2.13 40.42
N GLN A 32 -17.23 -2.68 41.64
CA GLN A 32 -16.14 -2.65 42.62
C GLN A 32 -14.95 -3.51 42.16
N LEU A 33 -15.21 -4.74 41.71
CA LEU A 33 -14.15 -5.66 41.28
C LEU A 33 -13.45 -5.18 40.00
N MET A 34 -14.18 -4.54 39.08
CA MET A 34 -13.57 -3.92 37.90
C MET A 34 -12.69 -2.72 38.26
N ALA A 35 -13.09 -1.91 39.25
CA ALA A 35 -12.25 -0.81 39.74
C ALA A 35 -10.98 -1.29 40.45
N GLU A 36 -11.02 -2.50 41.01
CA GLU A 36 -9.88 -3.19 41.63
C GLU A 36 -9.05 -4.00 40.63
N ASP A 37 -9.39 -3.94 39.33
CA ASP A 37 -8.75 -4.69 38.26
C ASP A 37 -8.71 -6.21 38.51
N ASN A 38 -9.82 -6.78 38.99
CA ASN A 38 -9.93 -8.19 39.35
C ASN A 38 -10.83 -8.99 38.38
N ASP A 39 -10.31 -10.11 37.86
CA ASP A 39 -10.98 -11.06 36.96
C ASP A 39 -12.24 -11.70 37.56
N ASP A 40 -12.35 -11.70 38.90
CA ASP A 40 -13.55 -12.14 39.60
C ASP A 40 -14.78 -11.33 39.18
N ALA A 41 -14.64 -10.16 38.55
CA ALA A 41 -15.75 -9.37 37.99
C ALA A 41 -16.48 -10.08 36.82
N ILE A 42 -15.76 -10.91 36.05
CA ILE A 42 -16.25 -11.48 34.78
C ILE A 42 -17.56 -12.27 34.95
N PRO A 43 -17.67 -13.23 35.91
CA PRO A 43 -18.92 -13.99 36.11
C PRO A 43 -20.10 -13.10 36.53
N TYR A 44 -19.85 -12.00 37.26
CA TYR A 44 -20.90 -11.08 37.68
C TYR A 44 -21.44 -10.28 36.49
N CYS A 45 -20.58 -9.79 35.61
CA CYS A 45 -20.98 -9.06 34.40
C CYS A 45 -21.74 -9.95 33.40
N ILE A 46 -21.31 -11.21 33.24
CA ILE A 46 -22.02 -12.20 32.42
C ILE A 46 -23.42 -12.47 33.00
N ALA A 47 -23.51 -12.70 34.31
CA ALA A 47 -24.78 -13.00 34.98
C ALA A 47 -25.77 -11.82 34.97
N THR A 48 -25.29 -10.57 34.93
CA THR A 48 -26.16 -9.38 34.84
C THR A 48 -26.50 -8.99 33.39
N GLY A 49 -25.80 -9.56 32.41
CA GLY A 49 -25.92 -9.23 30.99
C GLY A 49 -25.29 -7.88 30.61
N ASP A 50 -24.40 -7.34 31.46
CA ASP A 50 -23.73 -6.06 31.22
C ASP A 50 -22.47 -6.24 30.34
N ILE A 51 -22.65 -6.88 29.18
CA ILE A 51 -21.58 -7.31 28.29
C ILE A 51 -20.77 -6.11 27.76
N LYS A 52 -21.40 -4.95 27.54
CA LYS A 52 -20.71 -3.72 27.15
C LYS A 52 -19.63 -3.29 28.15
N LYS A 53 -19.90 -3.40 29.45
CA LYS A 53 -18.91 -3.09 30.50
C LYS A 53 -17.75 -4.09 30.47
N LEU A 54 -18.04 -5.35 30.17
CA LEU A 54 -17.05 -6.40 30.08
C LEU A 54 -16.11 -6.18 28.88
N VAL A 55 -16.67 -5.78 27.73
CA VAL A 55 -15.88 -5.34 26.57
C VAL A 55 -14.96 -4.17 26.96
N THR A 56 -15.47 -3.13 27.62
CA THR A 56 -14.64 -1.98 28.05
C THR A 56 -13.55 -2.38 29.04
N PHE A 57 -13.84 -3.33 29.93
CA PHE A 57 -12.90 -3.85 30.91
C PHE A 57 -11.72 -4.59 30.25
N PHE A 58 -12.01 -5.48 29.28
CA PHE A 58 -10.98 -6.19 28.53
C PHE A 58 -10.20 -5.26 27.58
N THR A 59 -10.88 -4.33 26.89
CA THR A 59 -10.22 -3.31 26.07
C THR A 59 -9.26 -2.44 26.90
N GLY A 60 -9.68 -2.01 28.10
CA GLY A 60 -8.84 -1.20 28.99
C GLY A 60 -7.56 -1.91 29.49
N ARG A 61 -7.52 -3.24 29.40
CA ARG A 61 -6.35 -4.07 29.74
C ARG A 61 -5.49 -4.47 28.55
N GLY A 62 -5.88 -4.10 27.33
CA GLY A 62 -5.26 -4.59 26.10
C GLY A 62 -5.56 -6.06 25.79
N GLN A 63 -6.54 -6.67 26.48
CA GLN A 63 -7.03 -8.04 26.24
C GLN A 63 -8.07 -8.03 25.12
N LEU A 64 -7.63 -7.63 23.92
CA LEU A 64 -8.51 -7.34 22.79
C LEU A 64 -9.17 -8.59 22.20
N LEU A 65 -8.52 -9.76 22.30
CA LEU A 65 -9.08 -11.05 21.86
C LEU A 65 -10.30 -11.44 22.69
N GLU A 66 -10.17 -11.36 24.02
CA GLU A 66 -11.25 -11.61 24.95
C GLU A 66 -12.39 -10.60 24.76
N ALA A 67 -12.05 -9.33 24.55
CA ALA A 67 -13.02 -8.28 24.23
C ALA A 67 -13.80 -8.60 22.94
N ALA A 68 -13.12 -9.03 21.87
CA ALA A 68 -13.74 -9.37 20.59
C ALA A 68 -14.64 -10.61 20.68
N LEU A 69 -14.19 -11.67 21.35
CA LEU A 69 -14.99 -12.88 21.58
C LEU A 69 -16.27 -12.58 22.38
N ILE A 70 -16.15 -11.73 23.39
CA ILE A 70 -17.28 -11.31 24.23
C ILE A 70 -18.22 -10.38 23.46
N ALA A 71 -17.67 -9.55 22.58
CA ALA A 71 -18.43 -8.72 21.69
C ALA A 71 -19.27 -9.60 20.74
N GLN A 72 -18.69 -10.56 20.01
CA GLN A 72 -19.40 -11.49 19.11
C GLN A 72 -20.60 -12.22 19.73
N VAL A 73 -20.58 -12.50 21.03
CA VAL A 73 -21.71 -13.15 21.74
C VAL A 73 -22.95 -12.23 21.82
N LEU A 74 -22.77 -10.89 21.79
CA LEU A 74 -23.87 -9.90 21.80
C LEU A 74 -24.74 -9.94 20.53
N GLU A 75 -24.20 -10.34 19.38
CA GLU A 75 -24.97 -10.38 18.12
C GLU A 75 -26.12 -11.39 18.13
N SER A 76 -26.05 -12.41 18.98
CA SER A 76 -27.20 -13.30 19.21
C SER A 76 -28.42 -12.60 19.87
N GLY A 77 -28.26 -11.35 20.34
CA GLY A 77 -29.29 -10.54 21.00
C GLY A 77 -29.40 -9.05 20.60
N GLY A 78 -28.59 -8.58 19.64
CA GLY A 78 -28.68 -7.25 19.02
C GLY A 78 -28.03 -6.09 19.80
N VAL A 79 -26.90 -5.57 19.27
CA VAL A 79 -26.50 -4.15 19.03
C VAL A 79 -25.08 -4.18 18.42
N GLY A 80 -24.94 -4.06 17.09
CA GLY A 80 -23.67 -4.25 16.34
C GLY A 80 -22.62 -3.13 16.42
N ALA A 81 -22.82 -2.07 17.22
CA ALA A 81 -21.90 -0.91 17.24
C ALA A 81 -20.65 -1.08 18.13
N CYS A 82 -20.64 -2.06 19.06
CA CYS A 82 -19.51 -2.27 19.97
C CYS A 82 -18.46 -3.25 19.42
N GLU A 83 -18.86 -4.18 18.55
CA GLU A 83 -17.96 -5.13 17.89
C GLU A 83 -17.05 -4.43 16.88
N GLY A 84 -17.60 -3.53 16.05
CA GLY A 84 -16.85 -2.79 15.03
C GLY A 84 -15.60 -2.10 15.59
N ASN A 85 -15.75 -1.33 16.67
CA ASN A 85 -14.61 -0.60 17.25
C ASN A 85 -13.53 -1.52 17.84
N VAL A 86 -13.92 -2.65 18.46
CA VAL A 86 -12.95 -3.59 19.06
C VAL A 86 -12.22 -4.39 17.99
N CYS A 87 -12.95 -4.85 16.97
CA CYS A 87 -12.36 -5.55 15.83
C CYS A 87 -11.45 -4.63 15.00
N GLU A 88 -11.76 -3.35 14.88
CA GLU A 88 -10.88 -2.37 14.23
C GLU A 88 -9.59 -2.13 15.02
N GLU A 89 -9.67 -1.90 16.34
CA GLU A 89 -8.48 -1.72 17.18
C GLU A 89 -7.60 -2.99 17.19
N LEU A 90 -8.22 -4.17 17.27
CA LEU A 90 -7.52 -5.45 17.20
C LEU A 90 -6.90 -5.71 15.82
N ALA A 91 -7.61 -5.36 14.75
CA ALA A 91 -7.08 -5.49 13.40
C ALA A 91 -5.85 -4.61 13.20
N GLU A 92 -5.89 -3.35 13.65
CA GLU A 92 -4.76 -2.43 13.57
C GLU A 92 -3.57 -2.96 14.39
N TRP A 93 -3.81 -3.49 15.59
CA TRP A 93 -2.76 -4.12 16.40
C TRP A 93 -2.11 -5.31 15.68
N TYR A 94 -2.91 -6.24 15.17
CA TYR A 94 -2.39 -7.38 14.41
C TYR A 94 -1.63 -6.95 13.17
N PHE A 95 -2.12 -5.93 12.46
CA PHE A 95 -1.48 -5.43 11.26
C PHE A 95 -0.12 -4.82 11.56
N GLN A 96 -0.03 -3.98 12.59
CA GLN A 96 1.23 -3.39 13.05
C GLN A 96 2.22 -4.44 13.58
N ASP A 97 1.73 -5.60 14.04
CA ASP A 97 2.58 -6.73 14.42
C ASP A 97 3.08 -7.58 13.22
N GLY A 98 2.68 -7.24 12.00
CA GLY A 98 2.98 -8.02 10.79
C GLY A 98 2.08 -9.27 10.62
N CYS A 99 1.00 -9.37 11.39
CA CYS A 99 0.00 -10.43 11.32
C CYS A 99 -1.17 -10.02 10.40
N SER A 100 -0.88 -9.69 9.14
CA SER A 100 -1.85 -9.19 8.15
C SER A 100 -3.07 -10.09 7.95
N VAL A 101 -2.90 -11.41 7.98
CA VAL A 101 -4.00 -12.38 7.86
C VAL A 101 -4.96 -12.29 9.04
N LEU A 102 -4.46 -12.14 10.27
CA LEU A 102 -5.31 -11.98 11.46
C LEU A 102 -6.04 -10.64 11.44
N ALA A 103 -5.38 -9.58 11.00
CA ALA A 103 -6.02 -8.29 10.77
C ALA A 103 -7.16 -8.38 9.75
N ALA A 104 -6.92 -9.07 8.62
CA ALA A 104 -7.94 -9.30 7.62
C ALA A 104 -9.12 -10.13 8.14
N CYS A 105 -8.86 -11.17 8.95
CA CYS A 105 -9.91 -11.94 9.62
C CYS A 105 -10.77 -11.07 10.55
N CYS A 106 -10.16 -10.14 11.30
CA CYS A 106 -10.88 -9.22 12.16
C CYS A 106 -11.82 -8.31 11.34
N HIS A 107 -11.36 -7.81 10.19
CA HIS A 107 -12.20 -7.01 9.29
C HIS A 107 -13.31 -7.82 8.62
N LEU A 108 -13.03 -9.05 8.18
CA LEU A 108 -14.06 -9.94 7.62
C LEU A 108 -15.11 -10.34 8.66
N ALA A 109 -14.74 -10.48 9.93
CA ALA A 109 -15.67 -10.79 11.01
C ALA A 109 -16.75 -9.70 11.20
N VAL A 110 -16.46 -8.46 10.80
CA VAL A 110 -17.40 -7.32 10.83
C VAL A 110 -17.85 -6.90 9.42
N ASP A 111 -17.75 -7.80 8.44
CA ASP A 111 -18.15 -7.61 7.03
C ASP A 111 -17.45 -6.44 6.31
N ASN A 112 -16.28 -6.02 6.78
CA ASN A 112 -15.48 -4.96 6.16
C ASN A 112 -14.51 -5.53 5.11
N VAL A 113 -15.06 -5.89 3.95
CA VAL A 113 -14.31 -6.47 2.83
C VAL A 113 -13.17 -5.57 2.34
N GLN A 114 -13.39 -4.25 2.27
CA GLN A 114 -12.40 -3.31 1.75
C GLN A 114 -11.15 -3.26 2.64
N LEU A 115 -11.31 -3.15 3.95
CA LEU A 115 -10.18 -3.16 4.88
C LEU A 115 -9.52 -4.53 4.97
N ALA A 116 -10.29 -5.63 4.92
CA ALA A 116 -9.72 -6.97 4.90
C ALA A 116 -8.76 -7.18 3.70
N MET A 117 -9.22 -6.82 2.50
CA MET A 117 -8.38 -6.87 1.29
C MET A 117 -7.19 -5.92 1.39
N SER A 118 -7.39 -4.72 1.97
CA SER A 118 -6.30 -3.76 2.21
C SER A 118 -5.22 -4.33 3.13
N SER A 119 -5.59 -4.97 4.23
CA SER A 119 -4.65 -5.61 5.16
C SER A 119 -3.84 -6.72 4.50
N LEU A 120 -4.46 -7.59 3.69
CA LEU A 120 -3.74 -8.66 2.99
C LEU A 120 -2.75 -8.09 1.96
N ILE A 121 -3.18 -7.13 1.13
CA ILE A 121 -2.34 -6.52 0.09
C ILE A 121 -1.18 -5.71 0.69
N ARG A 122 -1.44 -4.95 1.76
CA ARG A 122 -0.38 -4.20 2.50
C ARG A 122 0.53 -5.11 3.32
N GLY A 123 0.07 -6.32 3.62
CA GLY A 123 0.87 -7.40 4.22
C GLY A 123 1.72 -8.21 3.24
N ASN A 124 1.64 -7.90 1.94
CA ASN A 124 2.24 -8.66 0.84
C ASN A 124 1.75 -10.13 0.73
N GLU A 125 0.55 -10.43 1.23
CA GLU A 125 -0.10 -11.75 1.11
C GLU A 125 -0.91 -11.82 -0.21
N LEU A 126 -0.24 -11.55 -1.35
CA LEU A 126 -0.89 -11.30 -2.63
C LEU A 126 -1.66 -12.51 -3.18
N GLU A 127 -1.08 -13.71 -3.10
CA GLU A 127 -1.73 -14.94 -3.55
C GLU A 127 -3.01 -15.23 -2.75
N LEU A 128 -2.94 -15.05 -1.42
CA LEU A 128 -4.11 -15.21 -0.54
C LEU A 128 -5.16 -14.13 -0.80
N ALA A 129 -4.74 -12.87 -0.93
CA ALA A 129 -5.61 -11.76 -1.26
C ALA A 129 -6.34 -11.99 -2.60
N ALA A 130 -5.65 -12.46 -3.64
CA ALA A 130 -6.27 -12.79 -4.91
C ALA A 130 -7.34 -13.89 -4.75
N CYS A 131 -7.03 -14.97 -4.02
CA CYS A 131 -7.99 -16.05 -3.76
C CYS A 131 -9.23 -15.56 -3.00
N VAL A 132 -9.03 -14.79 -1.93
CA VAL A 132 -10.12 -14.22 -1.12
C VAL A 132 -10.96 -13.25 -1.96
N GLY A 133 -10.32 -12.37 -2.73
CA GLY A 133 -10.99 -11.41 -3.59
C GLY A 133 -11.88 -12.06 -4.65
N ILE A 134 -11.39 -13.12 -5.30
CA ILE A 134 -12.17 -13.90 -6.28
C ILE A 134 -13.41 -14.54 -5.62
N VAL A 135 -13.27 -15.07 -4.40
CA VAL A 135 -14.39 -15.68 -3.65
C VAL A 135 -15.42 -14.63 -3.21
N LEU A 136 -14.96 -13.44 -2.80
CA LEU A 136 -15.83 -12.34 -2.36
C LEU A 136 -16.52 -11.63 -3.54
N GLY A 137 -16.04 -11.81 -4.77
CA GLY A 137 -16.69 -11.34 -5.99
C GLY A 137 -16.78 -9.80 -6.07
N GLU A 138 -17.95 -9.29 -6.44
CA GLU A 138 -18.17 -7.86 -6.69
C GLU A 138 -17.77 -6.95 -5.51
N ALA A 139 -17.98 -7.42 -4.27
CA ALA A 139 -17.65 -6.65 -3.07
C ALA A 139 -16.14 -6.36 -2.93
N ALA A 140 -15.29 -7.20 -3.52
CA ALA A 140 -13.83 -7.08 -3.48
C ALA A 140 -13.21 -6.72 -4.84
N ASN A 141 -14.01 -6.46 -5.87
CA ASN A 141 -13.54 -6.41 -7.26
C ASN A 141 -12.38 -5.42 -7.48
N GLN A 142 -12.52 -4.17 -7.01
CA GLN A 142 -11.49 -3.15 -7.17
C GLN A 142 -10.16 -3.55 -6.51
N SER A 143 -10.21 -4.08 -5.29
CA SER A 143 -9.03 -4.57 -4.58
C SER A 143 -8.43 -5.81 -5.22
N THR A 144 -9.27 -6.67 -5.80
CA THR A 144 -8.85 -7.89 -6.51
C THR A 144 -8.08 -7.54 -7.79
N VAL A 145 -8.59 -6.60 -8.59
CA VAL A 145 -7.90 -6.09 -9.78
C VAL A 145 -6.51 -5.56 -9.42
N TYR A 146 -6.44 -4.68 -8.42
CA TYR A 146 -5.15 -4.14 -7.98
C TYR A 146 -4.20 -5.21 -7.44
N CYS A 147 -4.72 -6.20 -6.70
CA CYS A 147 -3.92 -7.33 -6.21
C CYS A 147 -3.35 -8.16 -7.35
N LEU A 148 -4.15 -8.44 -8.39
CA LEU A 148 -3.72 -9.19 -9.57
C LEU A 148 -2.64 -8.46 -10.35
N GLU A 149 -2.70 -7.12 -10.45
CA GLU A 149 -1.62 -6.32 -11.05
C GLU A 149 -0.29 -6.46 -10.29
N LEU A 150 -0.32 -6.39 -8.95
CA LEU A 150 0.88 -6.58 -8.14
C LEU A 150 1.42 -8.01 -8.23
N LEU A 151 0.52 -9.00 -8.23
CA LEU A 151 0.89 -10.40 -8.36
C LEU A 151 1.47 -10.70 -9.75
N ALA A 152 0.91 -10.09 -10.80
CA ALA A 152 1.49 -10.16 -12.14
C ALA A 152 2.91 -9.60 -12.16
N ARG A 153 3.16 -8.45 -11.52
CA ARG A 153 4.51 -7.86 -11.37
C ARG A 153 5.49 -8.78 -10.64
N LYS A 154 5.05 -9.46 -9.58
CA LYS A 154 5.87 -10.48 -8.88
C LYS A 154 6.39 -11.55 -9.84
N TYR A 155 5.54 -12.03 -10.74
CA TYR A 155 5.89 -13.05 -11.73
C TYR A 155 6.48 -12.52 -13.04
N MET A 156 6.79 -11.22 -13.14
CA MET A 156 7.61 -10.68 -14.25
C MET A 156 9.09 -11.04 -14.07
N THR A 157 9.37 -12.33 -13.95
CA THR A 157 10.71 -12.93 -13.83
C THR A 157 10.79 -14.19 -14.68
N THR A 158 11.98 -14.58 -15.14
CA THR A 158 12.15 -15.83 -15.88
C THR A 158 12.19 -17.00 -14.90
N PRO A 159 11.44 -18.11 -15.11
CA PRO A 159 10.62 -18.47 -16.26
C PRO A 159 9.10 -18.20 -16.10
N THR A 160 8.67 -17.39 -15.13
CA THR A 160 7.26 -17.23 -14.73
C THR A 160 6.49 -16.14 -15.48
N TRP A 161 7.06 -15.54 -16.54
CA TRP A 161 6.42 -14.46 -17.32
C TRP A 161 5.04 -14.82 -17.87
N GLU A 162 4.86 -16.08 -18.26
CA GLU A 162 3.57 -16.59 -18.76
C GLU A 162 2.48 -16.54 -17.70
N VAL A 163 2.84 -16.82 -16.43
CA VAL A 163 1.91 -16.70 -15.29
C VAL A 163 1.47 -15.26 -15.11
N SER A 164 2.36 -14.30 -15.34
CA SER A 164 2.01 -12.87 -15.32
C SER A 164 0.92 -12.54 -16.34
N ALA A 165 1.04 -13.04 -17.58
CA ALA A 165 0.02 -12.85 -18.62
C ALA A 165 -1.32 -13.49 -18.22
N ASP A 166 -1.29 -14.73 -17.70
CA ASP A 166 -2.50 -15.44 -17.26
C ASP A 166 -3.22 -14.70 -16.12
N LEU A 167 -2.46 -14.12 -15.19
CA LEU A 167 -3.01 -13.30 -14.10
C LEU A 167 -3.68 -12.02 -14.63
N LEU A 168 -3.05 -11.35 -15.59
CA LEU A 168 -3.61 -10.13 -16.20
C LEU A 168 -4.86 -10.42 -17.04
N HIS A 169 -4.96 -11.60 -17.66
CA HIS A 169 -6.17 -12.00 -18.38
C HIS A 169 -7.40 -12.18 -17.49
N MET A 170 -7.22 -12.35 -16.18
CA MET A 170 -8.34 -12.37 -15.23
C MET A 170 -8.93 -10.97 -14.95
N ILE A 171 -8.24 -9.89 -15.32
CA ILE A 171 -8.65 -8.51 -15.11
C ILE A 171 -9.48 -8.04 -16.32
N PRO A 172 -10.63 -7.35 -16.14
CA PRO A 172 -11.36 -6.71 -17.24
C PRO A 172 -10.57 -5.53 -17.82
N ASP A 173 -10.73 -5.23 -19.11
CA ASP A 173 -10.05 -4.10 -19.78
C ASP A 173 -8.51 -4.12 -19.64
N ASN A 174 -7.93 -5.33 -19.70
CA ASN A 174 -6.50 -5.60 -19.44
C ASN A 174 -5.51 -5.20 -20.56
N TYR A 175 -5.97 -4.62 -21.67
CA TYR A 175 -5.14 -4.35 -22.85
C TYR A 175 -3.86 -3.55 -22.52
N ILE A 176 -3.98 -2.50 -21.71
CA ILE A 176 -2.85 -1.66 -21.31
C ILE A 176 -1.88 -2.43 -20.39
N LEU A 177 -2.40 -3.29 -19.52
CA LEU A 177 -1.59 -4.09 -18.60
C LEU A 177 -0.77 -5.14 -19.37
N LEU A 178 -1.40 -5.81 -20.34
CA LEU A 178 -0.73 -6.77 -21.23
C LEU A 178 0.32 -6.06 -22.10
N ALA A 179 0.03 -4.86 -22.62
CA ALA A 179 1.02 -4.08 -23.36
C ALA A 179 2.24 -3.72 -22.50
N LYS A 180 2.03 -3.32 -21.23
CA LYS A 180 3.13 -3.07 -20.28
C LYS A 180 3.96 -4.33 -20.02
N LEU A 181 3.31 -5.49 -19.88
CA LEU A 181 3.98 -6.78 -19.71
C LEU A 181 4.88 -7.12 -20.92
N CYS A 182 4.33 -7.00 -22.12
CA CYS A 182 5.03 -7.27 -23.37
C CYS A 182 6.18 -6.29 -23.63
N ALA A 183 5.95 -4.99 -23.42
CA ALA A 183 6.95 -3.94 -23.59
C ALA A 183 8.18 -4.15 -22.69
N PHE A 184 8.00 -4.73 -21.50
CA PHE A 184 9.09 -4.96 -20.56
C PHE A 184 9.79 -6.31 -20.72
N TYR A 185 9.27 -7.22 -21.56
CA TYR A 185 9.80 -8.58 -21.69
C TYR A 185 11.23 -8.59 -22.28
N PRO A 186 12.23 -9.19 -21.61
CA PRO A 186 13.63 -9.14 -22.04
C PRO A 186 14.02 -10.19 -23.10
N GLY A 187 13.05 -10.76 -23.83
CA GLY A 187 13.27 -11.82 -24.80
C GLY A 187 13.84 -11.37 -26.16
N SER A 188 14.17 -12.36 -27.00
CA SER A 188 14.47 -12.17 -28.41
C SER A 188 13.23 -11.72 -29.20
N ALA A 189 13.42 -11.23 -30.44
CA ALA A 189 12.31 -10.75 -31.27
C ALA A 189 11.23 -11.84 -31.49
N ASP A 190 11.65 -13.08 -31.71
CA ASP A 190 10.72 -14.21 -31.88
C ASP A 190 9.93 -14.51 -30.59
N GLU A 191 10.60 -14.48 -29.43
CA GLU A 191 9.93 -14.70 -28.13
C GLU A 191 8.99 -13.53 -27.79
N ILE A 192 9.35 -12.30 -28.15
CA ILE A 192 8.49 -11.12 -27.99
C ILE A 192 7.23 -11.26 -28.84
N ASN A 193 7.37 -11.61 -30.13
CA ASN A 193 6.22 -11.79 -31.02
C ASN A 193 5.31 -12.94 -30.55
N GLN A 194 5.87 -14.05 -30.04
CA GLN A 194 5.08 -15.12 -29.42
C GLN A 194 4.27 -14.61 -28.21
N LEU A 195 4.87 -13.76 -27.37
CA LEU A 195 4.17 -13.17 -26.24
C LEU A 195 3.09 -12.17 -26.69
N HIS A 196 3.35 -11.37 -27.73
CA HIS A 196 2.35 -10.47 -28.33
C HIS A 196 1.14 -11.24 -28.82
N GLU A 197 1.35 -12.32 -29.59
CA GLU A 197 0.28 -13.19 -30.07
C GLU A 197 -0.57 -13.76 -28.93
N ARG A 198 0.07 -14.25 -27.87
CA ARG A 198 -0.63 -14.76 -26.67
C ARG A 198 -1.48 -13.69 -26.00
N CYS A 199 -0.96 -12.47 -25.91
CA CYS A 199 -1.64 -11.33 -25.30
C CYS A 199 -2.66 -10.65 -26.24
N GLY A 200 -2.78 -11.09 -27.50
CA GLY A 200 -3.66 -10.46 -28.49
C GLY A 200 -3.21 -9.05 -28.92
N LEU A 201 -1.90 -8.78 -28.89
CA LEU A 201 -1.29 -7.51 -29.29
C LEU A 201 -0.74 -7.58 -30.72
N PRO A 202 -0.62 -6.45 -31.42
CA PRO A 202 0.00 -6.39 -32.75
C PRO A 202 1.46 -6.84 -32.70
N LEU A 203 1.96 -7.37 -33.82
CA LEU A 203 3.36 -7.77 -33.94
C LEU A 203 4.29 -6.56 -33.85
N SER A 204 5.54 -6.79 -33.43
CA SER A 204 6.49 -5.70 -33.23
C SER A 204 6.73 -4.85 -34.49
N GLU A 205 6.69 -5.46 -35.67
CA GLU A 205 6.84 -4.77 -36.96
C GLU A 205 5.62 -3.90 -37.33
N GLU A 206 4.43 -4.25 -36.85
CA GLU A 206 3.19 -3.50 -37.14
C GLU A 206 3.02 -2.29 -36.22
N CYS A 207 3.60 -2.38 -35.01
CA CYS A 207 3.51 -1.36 -33.98
C CYS A 207 4.04 0.02 -34.44
N GLU A 208 5.08 0.08 -35.28
CA GLU A 208 5.63 1.37 -35.74
C GLU A 208 4.61 2.14 -36.58
N ALA A 209 3.97 1.48 -37.53
CA ALA A 209 2.93 2.10 -38.36
C ALA A 209 1.70 2.51 -37.53
N LEU A 210 1.31 1.69 -36.56
CA LEU A 210 0.20 2.02 -35.65
C LEU A 210 0.53 3.24 -34.77
N ALA A 211 1.79 3.37 -34.34
CA ALA A 211 2.22 4.52 -33.56
C ALA A 211 2.16 5.82 -34.38
N GLU A 212 2.59 5.80 -35.64
CA GLU A 212 2.51 6.95 -36.55
C GLU A 212 1.06 7.38 -36.81
N VAL A 213 0.15 6.41 -37.00
CA VAL A 213 -1.28 6.68 -37.17
C VAL A 213 -1.84 7.34 -35.91
N ALA A 214 -1.59 6.77 -34.72
CA ALA A 214 -2.05 7.33 -33.45
C ALA A 214 -1.52 8.77 -33.23
N MET A 215 -0.25 9.03 -33.57
CA MET A 215 0.31 10.38 -33.53
C MET A 215 -0.41 11.35 -34.46
N SER A 216 -0.77 10.91 -35.67
CA SER A 216 -1.48 11.75 -36.64
C SER A 216 -2.92 12.08 -36.22
N GLU A 217 -3.54 11.21 -35.42
CA GLU A 217 -4.87 11.38 -34.84
C GLU A 217 -4.85 12.19 -33.54
N GLY A 218 -3.66 12.49 -33.00
CA GLY A 218 -3.48 13.22 -31.75
C GLY A 218 -3.60 12.36 -30.49
N ASP A 219 -3.62 11.03 -30.62
CA ASP A 219 -3.60 10.11 -29.49
C ASP A 219 -2.15 9.75 -29.09
N LEU A 220 -1.56 10.63 -28.27
CA LEU A 220 -0.20 10.46 -27.79
C LEU A 220 -0.03 9.23 -26.90
N PHE A 221 -1.07 8.85 -26.13
CA PHE A 221 -0.96 7.72 -25.22
C PHE A 221 -0.82 6.40 -25.99
N SER A 222 -1.68 6.17 -26.98
CA SER A 222 -1.59 5.00 -27.85
C SER A 222 -0.31 5.02 -28.70
N ALA A 223 0.14 6.18 -29.16
CA ALA A 223 1.40 6.30 -29.89
C ALA A 223 2.61 5.84 -29.06
N VAL A 224 2.73 6.32 -27.81
CA VAL A 224 3.79 5.89 -26.88
C VAL A 224 3.66 4.40 -26.57
N GLN A 225 2.44 3.88 -26.41
CA GLN A 225 2.18 2.45 -26.19
C GLN A 225 2.72 1.61 -27.35
N PHE A 226 2.37 1.95 -28.59
CA PHE A 226 2.81 1.19 -29.76
C PHE A 226 4.31 1.32 -30.00
N HIS A 227 4.91 2.50 -29.82
CA HIS A 227 6.37 2.63 -29.89
C HIS A 227 7.08 1.74 -28.85
N LEU A 228 6.56 1.60 -27.63
CA LEU A 228 7.17 0.68 -26.64
C LEU A 228 7.12 -0.79 -27.04
N LEU A 229 6.11 -1.19 -27.83
CA LEU A 229 5.93 -2.55 -28.34
C LEU A 229 6.73 -2.80 -29.64
N SER A 230 7.32 -1.76 -30.25
CA SER A 230 8.04 -1.89 -31.51
C SER A 230 9.51 -2.32 -31.33
N SER A 231 10.21 -2.47 -32.45
CA SER A 231 11.66 -2.69 -32.48
C SER A 231 12.48 -1.54 -31.87
N GLU A 232 11.92 -0.33 -31.88
CA GLU A 232 12.57 0.92 -31.46
C GLU A 232 11.82 1.62 -30.30
N PRO A 233 11.81 1.01 -29.09
CA PRO A 233 11.11 1.57 -27.93
C PRO A 233 11.69 2.91 -27.44
N GLU A 234 12.86 3.32 -27.95
CA GLU A 234 13.50 4.59 -27.61
C GLU A 234 12.70 5.81 -28.09
N ALA A 235 11.94 5.70 -29.19
CA ALA A 235 11.10 6.79 -29.70
C ALA A 235 10.01 7.18 -28.69
N ALA A 236 9.44 6.18 -28.00
CA ALA A 236 8.41 6.36 -26.98
C ALA A 236 8.88 7.29 -25.84
N LEU A 237 10.15 7.17 -25.42
CA LEU A 237 10.70 8.00 -24.35
C LEU A 237 10.80 9.46 -24.76
N HIS A 238 11.25 9.76 -25.98
CA HIS A 238 11.42 11.14 -26.42
C HIS A 238 10.05 11.84 -26.48
N ILE A 239 9.07 11.20 -27.13
CA ILE A 239 7.71 11.73 -27.28
C ILE A 239 7.05 11.92 -25.91
N GLY A 240 7.09 10.89 -25.05
CA GLY A 240 6.40 10.96 -23.76
C GLY A 240 7.08 11.88 -22.75
N ILE A 241 8.42 11.96 -22.72
CA ILE A 241 9.14 12.87 -21.82
C ILE A 241 8.89 14.33 -22.22
N GLU A 242 8.93 14.64 -23.52
CA GLU A 242 8.61 15.99 -24.02
C GLU A 242 7.20 16.40 -23.60
N HIS A 243 6.21 15.53 -23.81
CA HIS A 243 4.83 15.79 -23.39
C HIS A 243 4.69 16.03 -21.88
N VAL A 244 5.33 15.21 -21.04
CA VAL A 244 5.29 15.40 -19.58
C VAL A 244 5.94 16.71 -19.18
N LYS A 245 7.06 17.09 -19.81
CA LYS A 245 7.74 18.36 -19.55
C LYS A 245 6.84 19.54 -19.91
N GLU A 246 6.16 19.50 -21.06
CA GLU A 246 5.19 20.52 -21.46
C GLU A 246 4.06 20.65 -20.44
N GLN A 247 3.46 19.53 -20.03
CA GLN A 247 2.40 19.51 -19.02
C GLN A 247 2.85 20.13 -17.69
N LEU A 248 4.03 19.74 -17.19
CA LEU A 248 4.59 20.27 -15.93
C LEU A 248 4.91 21.78 -15.98
N THR A 249 5.12 22.36 -17.18
CA THR A 249 5.27 23.81 -17.32
C THR A 249 3.94 24.57 -17.30
N GLY A 250 2.82 23.89 -17.53
CA GLY A 250 1.47 24.44 -17.45
C GLY A 250 1.07 24.83 -16.02
N SER A 251 0.08 25.71 -15.85
CA SER A 251 -0.40 26.12 -14.52
C SER A 251 -1.43 25.17 -13.89
N ASP A 252 -2.03 24.30 -14.71
CA ASP A 252 -3.22 23.51 -14.38
C ASP A 252 -2.96 21.98 -14.43
N TRP A 253 -1.69 21.57 -14.43
CA TRP A 253 -1.34 20.15 -14.45
C TRP A 253 -1.74 19.46 -13.13
N THR A 254 -2.01 18.16 -13.21
CA THR A 254 -2.28 17.32 -12.03
C THR A 254 -1.46 16.04 -12.12
N VAL A 255 -1.22 15.38 -10.97
CA VAL A 255 -0.54 14.08 -10.97
C VAL A 255 -1.28 13.08 -11.87
N ASP A 256 -2.61 13.10 -11.86
CA ASP A 256 -3.44 12.17 -12.63
C ASP A 256 -3.37 12.41 -14.15
N SER A 257 -2.97 13.61 -14.61
CA SER A 257 -2.78 13.89 -16.03
C SER A 257 -1.43 13.40 -16.57
N VAL A 258 -0.38 13.33 -15.73
CA VAL A 258 0.97 12.92 -16.16
C VAL A 258 1.34 11.49 -15.75
N GLN A 259 0.71 10.95 -14.70
CA GLN A 259 1.04 9.62 -14.17
C GLN A 259 0.81 8.49 -15.19
N PRO A 260 -0.28 8.47 -16.00
CA PRO A 260 -0.52 7.36 -16.92
C PRO A 260 0.59 7.20 -17.97
N ILE A 261 1.04 8.31 -18.57
CA ILE A 261 2.08 8.28 -19.60
C ILE A 261 3.46 7.96 -19.01
N LEU A 262 3.76 8.47 -17.80
CA LEU A 262 4.99 8.14 -17.08
C LEU A 262 5.03 6.66 -16.67
N ASP A 263 3.92 6.12 -16.18
CA ASP A 263 3.83 4.70 -15.82
C ASP A 263 4.04 3.84 -17.06
N LEU A 264 3.43 4.18 -18.20
CA LEU A 264 3.64 3.48 -19.46
C LEU A 264 5.13 3.49 -19.90
N MET A 265 5.77 4.66 -19.97
CA MET A 265 7.19 4.77 -20.31
C MET A 265 8.12 4.00 -19.36
N SER A 266 7.71 3.80 -18.10
CA SER A 266 8.50 3.06 -17.13
C SER A 266 8.60 1.55 -17.41
N TYR A 267 7.85 1.03 -18.39
CA TYR A 267 7.93 -0.36 -18.85
C TYR A 267 8.86 -0.54 -20.05
N ILE A 268 9.65 0.48 -20.45
CA ILE A 268 10.74 0.25 -21.38
C ILE A 268 11.70 -0.83 -20.85
N ARG A 269 12.13 -1.75 -21.72
CA ARG A 269 13.08 -2.80 -21.35
C ARG A 269 14.36 -2.22 -20.76
N THR A 270 14.82 -2.84 -19.68
CA THR A 270 15.98 -2.34 -18.93
C THR A 270 17.27 -2.34 -19.76
N ASP A 271 17.50 -3.34 -20.61
CA ASP A 271 18.66 -3.43 -21.51
C ASP A 271 18.71 -2.26 -22.50
N ARG A 272 17.55 -1.77 -22.95
CA ARG A 272 17.44 -0.60 -23.83
C ARG A 272 17.65 0.69 -23.07
N LEU A 273 17.01 0.84 -21.90
CA LEU A 273 17.10 2.06 -21.10
C LEU A 273 18.53 2.35 -20.62
N ILE A 274 19.32 1.32 -20.33
CA ILE A 274 20.71 1.50 -19.83
C ILE A 274 21.73 1.81 -20.92
N MET A 275 21.35 1.78 -22.21
CA MET A 275 22.24 2.10 -23.32
C MET A 275 22.81 3.51 -23.19
N ALA A 276 24.08 3.69 -23.56
CA ALA A 276 24.77 4.98 -23.44
C ALA A 276 24.06 6.12 -24.19
N LYS A 277 23.46 5.83 -25.36
CA LYS A 277 22.71 6.78 -26.18
C LYS A 277 21.47 7.35 -25.48
N LEU A 278 20.91 6.64 -24.51
CA LEU A 278 19.71 7.05 -23.76
C LEU A 278 20.04 7.65 -22.38
N THR A 279 21.30 8.02 -22.12
CA THR A 279 21.69 8.51 -20.79
C THR A 279 20.89 9.73 -20.35
N GLU A 280 20.64 10.68 -21.25
CA GLU A 280 19.84 11.89 -20.97
C GLU A 280 18.38 11.53 -20.73
N ALA A 281 17.71 10.87 -21.68
CA ALA A 281 16.32 10.44 -21.55
C ALA A 281 16.07 9.56 -20.32
N ARG A 282 16.97 8.61 -20.02
CA ARG A 282 16.93 7.82 -18.78
C ARG A 282 16.95 8.72 -17.55
N SER A 283 17.82 9.73 -17.54
CA SER A 283 17.96 10.63 -16.40
C SER A 283 16.72 11.48 -16.19
N GLU A 284 16.14 12.02 -17.27
CA GLU A 284 14.88 12.75 -17.23
C GLU A 284 13.74 11.85 -16.73
N LEU A 285 13.61 10.64 -17.26
CA LEU A 285 12.59 9.67 -16.83
C LEU A 285 12.70 9.34 -15.34
N LEU A 286 13.92 9.04 -14.85
CA LEU A 286 14.14 8.74 -13.43
C LEU A 286 13.77 9.91 -12.51
N ILE A 287 14.06 11.14 -12.92
CA ILE A 287 13.73 12.35 -12.16
C ILE A 287 12.22 12.58 -12.14
N LEU A 288 11.56 12.47 -13.30
CA LEU A 288 10.12 12.63 -13.42
C LEU A 288 9.35 11.56 -12.61
N CYS A 289 9.74 10.29 -12.73
CA CYS A 289 9.18 9.20 -11.92
C CYS A 289 9.47 9.37 -10.43
N GLY A 290 10.66 9.85 -10.05
CA GLY A 290 11.01 10.13 -8.66
C GLY A 290 10.14 11.23 -8.04
N TYR A 291 9.92 12.33 -8.77
CA TYR A 291 9.10 13.45 -8.32
C TYR A 291 7.62 13.05 -8.19
N ILE A 292 7.05 12.50 -9.27
CA ILE A 292 5.64 12.06 -9.27
C ILE A 292 5.43 10.92 -8.27
N GLY A 293 6.40 10.01 -8.12
CA GLY A 293 6.39 8.98 -7.09
C GLY A 293 6.37 9.56 -5.68
N GLY A 294 7.07 10.67 -5.43
CA GLY A 294 7.01 11.42 -4.18
C GLY A 294 5.60 11.93 -3.86
N LEU A 295 4.93 12.54 -4.84
CA LEU A 295 3.55 13.02 -4.70
C LEU A 295 2.56 11.86 -4.49
N LEU A 296 2.72 10.76 -5.23
CA LEU A 296 1.92 9.54 -5.06
C LEU A 296 2.13 8.92 -3.66
N ALA A 297 3.37 8.93 -3.15
CA ALA A 297 3.67 8.46 -1.80
C ALA A 297 2.95 9.29 -0.73
N ILE A 298 2.85 10.61 -0.92
CA ILE A 298 2.08 11.48 -0.03
C ILE A 298 0.59 11.10 -0.07
N ARG A 299 0.00 10.98 -1.27
CA ARG A 299 -1.42 10.60 -1.44
C ARG A 299 -1.74 9.22 -0.83
N ARG A 300 -0.77 8.29 -0.83
CA ARG A 300 -0.88 6.95 -0.23
C ARG A 300 -0.48 6.88 1.24
N GLN A 301 -0.04 7.99 1.84
CA GLN A 301 0.46 8.05 3.23
C GLN A 301 1.67 7.15 3.49
N TYR A 302 2.56 6.98 2.51
CA TYR A 302 3.82 6.25 2.65
C TYR A 302 4.90 7.15 3.26
N SER A 303 4.66 7.61 4.49
CA SER A 303 5.45 8.66 5.15
C SER A 303 6.94 8.35 5.28
N SER A 304 7.33 7.07 5.37
CA SER A 304 8.73 6.66 5.52
C SER A 304 9.56 6.92 4.26
N ILE A 305 8.96 6.81 3.07
CA ILE A 305 9.68 6.93 1.79
C ILE A 305 9.56 8.31 1.15
N VAL A 306 8.63 9.17 1.59
CA VAL A 306 8.47 10.52 1.03
C VAL A 306 9.79 11.31 1.07
N PRO A 307 10.51 11.42 2.21
CA PRO A 307 11.80 12.12 2.23
C PRO A 307 12.85 11.47 1.31
N ALA A 308 12.83 10.15 1.20
CA ALA A 308 13.77 9.40 0.37
C ALA A 308 13.55 9.66 -1.13
N LEU A 309 12.30 9.77 -1.59
CA LEU A 309 11.95 10.09 -2.98
C LEU A 309 12.34 11.52 -3.38
N TYR A 310 12.12 12.49 -2.49
CA TYR A 310 12.53 13.87 -2.73
C TYR A 310 14.07 14.02 -2.73
N GLU A 311 14.77 13.33 -1.83
CA GLU A 311 16.23 13.31 -1.81
C GLU A 311 16.80 12.60 -3.05
N TYR A 312 16.24 11.45 -3.44
CA TYR A 312 16.57 10.75 -4.68
C TYR A 312 16.48 11.67 -5.90
N THR A 313 15.33 12.35 -6.06
CA THR A 313 15.07 13.28 -7.16
C THR A 313 16.07 14.45 -7.13
N SER A 314 16.33 15.01 -5.95
CA SER A 314 17.28 16.11 -5.76
C SER A 314 18.73 15.70 -6.09
N GLN A 315 19.15 14.48 -5.73
CA GLN A 315 20.48 13.97 -6.03
C GLN A 315 20.66 13.73 -7.53
N LEU A 316 19.63 13.24 -8.22
CA LEU A 316 19.66 13.08 -9.67
C LEU A 316 19.77 14.43 -10.39
N LEU A 317 18.99 15.43 -9.97
CA LEU A 317 19.08 16.81 -10.50
C LEU A 317 20.45 17.45 -10.27
N LYS A 318 21.11 17.18 -9.13
CA LYS A 318 22.45 17.72 -8.83
C LYS A 318 23.57 17.07 -9.66
N ARG A 319 23.46 15.77 -9.92
CA ARG A 319 24.55 14.98 -10.52
C ARG A 319 24.49 14.93 -12.04
N ARG A 320 23.37 15.31 -12.65
CA ARG A 320 23.10 15.10 -14.06
C ARG A 320 22.68 16.40 -14.73
N GLU A 321 23.27 16.69 -15.88
CA GLU A 321 22.84 17.79 -16.74
C GLU A 321 21.61 17.32 -17.52
N VAL A 322 20.42 17.77 -17.11
CA VAL A 322 19.14 17.41 -17.72
C VAL A 322 18.24 18.64 -17.82
N CYS A 323 17.31 18.63 -18.78
CA CYS A 323 16.41 19.75 -19.04
C CYS A 323 15.00 19.46 -18.53
N VAL A 324 14.80 19.27 -17.22
CA VAL A 324 13.45 19.07 -16.65
C VAL A 324 12.91 20.35 -16.01
N PRO A 325 11.59 20.60 -16.04
CA PRO A 325 10.97 21.80 -15.44
C PRO A 325 10.84 21.70 -13.91
N LEU A 326 11.89 21.22 -13.23
CA LEU A 326 11.93 21.01 -11.79
C LEU A 326 13.17 21.68 -11.20
N LYS A 327 13.01 22.30 -10.03
CA LYS A 327 14.10 22.98 -9.32
C LYS A 327 14.30 22.36 -7.94
N ILE A 328 15.56 22.24 -7.52
CA ILE A 328 15.90 21.66 -6.21
C ILE A 328 15.30 22.51 -5.07
N GLU A 329 15.26 23.83 -5.24
CA GLU A 329 14.68 24.74 -4.25
C GLU A 329 13.17 24.47 -4.08
N GLN A 330 12.45 24.25 -5.18
CA GLN A 330 11.03 23.90 -5.14
C GLN A 330 10.80 22.57 -4.40
N LEU A 331 11.59 21.54 -4.71
CA LEU A 331 11.51 20.24 -4.03
C LEU A 331 11.73 20.37 -2.52
N SER A 332 12.67 21.20 -2.09
CA SER A 332 12.92 21.43 -0.66
C SER A 332 11.75 22.11 0.04
N VAL A 333 11.15 23.12 -0.60
CA VAL A 333 9.98 23.85 -0.05
C VAL A 333 8.78 22.93 0.07
N GLU A 334 8.51 22.09 -0.93
CA GLU A 334 7.41 21.12 -0.89
C GLU A 334 7.62 20.08 0.21
N LEU A 335 8.83 19.54 0.36
CA LEU A 335 9.15 18.56 1.40
C LEU A 335 8.98 19.16 2.80
N ASP A 336 9.43 20.40 3.02
CA ASP A 336 9.27 21.09 4.29
C ASP A 336 7.80 21.43 4.58
N ALA A 337 7.03 21.80 3.54
CA ALA A 337 5.58 21.97 3.66
C ALA A 337 4.87 20.65 4.02
N TRP A 338 5.25 19.54 3.42
CA TRP A 338 4.70 18.23 3.78
C TRP A 338 5.05 17.83 5.23
N ARG A 339 6.30 18.04 5.67
CA ARG A 339 6.71 17.83 7.07
C ARG A 339 5.88 18.70 8.02
N ALA A 340 5.58 19.93 7.63
CA ALA A 340 4.74 20.84 8.40
C ALA A 340 3.28 20.37 8.54
N CYS A 341 2.75 19.67 7.54
CA CYS A 341 1.40 19.10 7.59
C CYS A 341 1.31 17.85 8.45
N THR A 342 2.37 17.04 8.43
CA THR A 342 2.39 15.71 9.06
C THR A 342 2.92 15.74 10.49
N GLN A 343 3.72 16.74 10.84
CA GLN A 343 4.20 16.97 12.20
C GLN A 343 3.40 18.10 12.84
N SER A 344 2.75 17.85 13.97
CA SER A 344 1.85 18.78 14.69
C SER A 344 2.49 20.11 15.17
N ASN A 345 3.72 20.42 14.78
CA ASN A 345 4.53 21.55 15.25
C ASN A 345 5.26 22.28 14.10
N SER A 346 4.52 22.94 13.19
CA SER A 346 5.14 23.83 12.20
C SER A 346 4.53 25.23 12.16
N ASN A 347 5.41 26.22 12.01
CA ASN A 347 5.10 27.66 11.96
C ASN A 347 4.68 28.16 10.56
N SER A 348 4.63 27.29 9.55
CA SER A 348 4.27 27.66 8.16
C SER A 348 3.19 26.72 7.61
N PRO A 349 1.94 27.18 7.46
CA PRO A 349 0.85 26.35 6.94
C PRO A 349 1.01 26.10 5.44
N PRO A 350 0.62 24.92 4.93
CA PRO A 350 0.62 24.61 3.50
C PRO A 350 -0.41 25.48 2.74
N SER A 351 -0.13 25.73 1.46
CA SER A 351 -1.07 26.40 0.54
C SER A 351 -2.29 25.52 0.23
N GLU A 352 -3.40 26.11 -0.24
CA GLU A 352 -4.61 25.34 -0.59
C GLU A 352 -4.35 24.32 -1.71
N ARG A 353 -3.56 24.66 -2.72
CA ARG A 353 -3.17 23.73 -3.79
C ARG A 353 -2.40 22.52 -3.27
N GLN A 354 -1.47 22.73 -2.33
CA GLN A 354 -0.73 21.64 -1.70
C GLN A 354 -1.66 20.73 -0.89
N LYS A 355 -2.66 21.28 -0.20
CA LYS A 355 -3.65 20.47 0.53
C LYS A 355 -4.50 19.61 -0.40
N GLU A 356 -4.89 20.14 -1.56
CA GLU A 356 -5.62 19.39 -2.57
C GLU A 356 -4.75 18.28 -3.19
N GLU A 357 -3.49 18.56 -3.52
CA GLU A 357 -2.55 17.56 -4.04
C GLU A 357 -2.21 16.46 -3.04
N PHE A 358 -2.15 16.79 -1.74
CA PHE A 358 -1.87 15.86 -0.64
C PHE A 358 -3.12 15.09 -0.17
N SER A 359 -4.30 15.33 -0.76
CA SER A 359 -5.51 14.65 -0.37
C SER A 359 -5.47 13.15 -0.74
N PRO A 360 -5.94 12.24 0.14
CA PRO A 360 -5.95 10.81 -0.16
C PRO A 360 -6.97 10.50 -1.25
N ALA A 361 -6.53 9.90 -2.35
CA ALA A 361 -7.39 9.60 -3.51
C ALA A 361 -7.61 8.09 -3.76
N LEU A 362 -6.97 7.20 -3.00
CA LEU A 362 -6.86 5.77 -3.35
C LEU A 362 -7.37 4.83 -2.25
N VAL A 363 -7.80 3.63 -2.68
CA VAL A 363 -8.39 2.56 -1.85
C VAL A 363 -7.39 1.92 -0.87
N LEU A 364 -6.08 2.09 -1.06
CA LEU A 364 -5.02 1.56 -0.21
C LEU A 364 -4.11 2.69 0.29
N CYS A 365 -4.41 3.21 1.47
CA CYS A 365 -3.59 4.19 2.19
C CYS A 365 -2.95 3.55 3.43
N GLY A 366 -1.80 4.09 3.82
CA GLY A 366 -1.07 3.69 5.02
C GLY A 366 0.07 2.71 4.71
N ALA A 367 1.03 2.63 5.64
CA ALA A 367 2.26 1.88 5.43
C ALA A 367 2.04 0.37 5.21
N ASP A 368 2.92 -0.25 4.43
CA ASP A 368 2.97 -1.70 4.27
C ASP A 368 3.68 -2.34 5.46
N TYR A 369 3.19 -3.49 5.92
CA TYR A 369 3.73 -4.23 7.06
C TYR A 369 3.70 -5.72 6.76
N VAL A 370 4.86 -6.27 6.37
CA VAL A 370 4.96 -7.70 6.09
C VAL A 370 5.14 -8.52 7.35
N THR A 371 4.88 -9.83 7.23
CA THR A 371 5.16 -10.76 8.31
C THR A 371 6.63 -10.73 8.72
N GLY A 372 6.85 -10.55 10.02
CA GLY A 372 8.17 -10.47 10.62
C GLY A 372 8.80 -9.07 10.62
N SER A 373 8.09 -8.00 10.22
CA SER A 373 8.61 -6.61 10.29
C SER A 373 9.17 -6.23 11.67
N ASN A 374 8.60 -6.78 12.75
CA ASN A 374 9.02 -6.50 14.13
C ASN A 374 10.08 -7.49 14.66
N LEU A 375 10.57 -8.41 13.83
CA LEU A 375 11.61 -9.34 14.26
C LEU A 375 12.92 -8.57 14.53
N PRO A 376 13.64 -8.91 15.62
CA PRO A 376 14.89 -8.26 15.95
C PRO A 376 15.93 -8.52 14.85
N SER A 377 16.76 -7.51 14.57
CA SER A 377 17.89 -7.63 13.67
C SER A 377 18.92 -8.63 14.21
N HIS A 378 19.23 -9.70 13.45
CA HIS A 378 20.30 -10.64 13.80
C HIS A 378 21.69 -10.03 13.50
N SER A 379 22.78 -10.75 13.82
CA SER A 379 24.19 -10.30 13.85
C SER A 379 24.69 -9.41 12.71
N ASP A 380 24.18 -9.61 11.49
CA ASP A 380 24.57 -8.84 10.31
C ASP A 380 23.71 -7.58 10.23
N VAL A 381 24.16 -6.55 10.95
CA VAL A 381 23.48 -5.25 11.01
C VAL A 381 23.52 -4.58 9.64
N GLN A 382 22.42 -4.68 8.88
CA GLN A 382 22.22 -3.91 7.66
C GLN A 382 21.55 -2.58 8.00
N LEU A 383 22.10 -1.50 7.43
CA LEU A 383 21.56 -0.15 7.59
C LEU A 383 20.71 0.19 6.37
N SER A 384 19.54 0.78 6.59
CA SER A 384 18.69 1.29 5.52
C SER A 384 19.38 2.45 4.83
N CYS A 385 19.50 2.40 3.50
CA CYS A 385 20.06 3.52 2.73
C CYS A 385 19.13 4.76 2.71
N PHE A 386 17.87 4.62 3.12
CA PHE A 386 16.94 5.76 3.25
C PHE A 386 17.14 6.53 4.55
N THR A 387 17.34 5.82 5.66
CA THR A 387 17.30 6.42 6.99
C THR A 387 18.62 6.35 7.74
N GLY A 388 19.57 5.51 7.32
CA GLY A 388 20.81 5.23 8.02
C GLY A 388 20.63 4.41 9.31
N HIS A 389 19.40 4.05 9.67
CA HIS A 389 19.09 3.24 10.85
C HIS A 389 19.19 1.74 10.54
N ARG A 390 19.32 0.94 11.60
CA ARG A 390 19.29 -0.52 11.50
C ARG A 390 17.93 -0.98 10.99
N ILE A 391 17.94 -1.89 10.02
CA ILE A 391 16.72 -2.51 9.51
C ILE A 391 16.25 -3.55 10.52
N GLN A 392 14.98 -3.48 10.91
CA GLN A 392 14.28 -4.51 11.67
C GLN A 392 13.45 -5.35 10.69
N GLY A 393 13.31 -6.65 10.99
CA GLY A 393 12.58 -7.58 10.13
C GLY A 393 13.25 -7.86 8.77
N PRO A 394 12.46 -8.25 7.75
CA PRO A 394 12.95 -8.61 6.44
C PRO A 394 13.67 -7.46 5.73
N VAL A 395 14.81 -7.79 5.12
CA VAL A 395 15.66 -6.84 4.40
C VAL A 395 15.52 -7.07 2.90
N PHE A 396 15.42 -5.98 2.13
CA PHE A 396 15.51 -6.00 0.68
C PHE A 396 16.86 -5.42 0.24
N VAL A 397 17.69 -6.26 -0.40
CA VAL A 397 19.01 -5.87 -0.91
C VAL A 397 18.86 -5.37 -2.35
N LEU A 398 19.45 -4.21 -2.63
CA LEU A 398 19.39 -3.57 -3.95
C LEU A 398 20.38 -4.22 -4.93
N GLU A 399 20.30 -3.84 -6.21
CA GLU A 399 21.05 -4.49 -7.29
C GLU A 399 22.58 -4.34 -7.21
N ASP A 400 23.09 -3.46 -6.35
CA ASP A 400 24.53 -3.32 -6.08
C ASP A 400 25.06 -4.35 -5.07
N SER A 401 24.17 -5.19 -4.51
CA SER A 401 24.45 -6.18 -3.46
C SER A 401 25.10 -5.59 -2.20
N LYS A 402 24.96 -4.28 -1.97
CA LYS A 402 25.58 -3.55 -0.86
C LYS A 402 24.59 -2.68 -0.12
N SER A 403 23.77 -1.96 -0.87
CA SER A 403 22.75 -1.07 -0.35
C SER A 403 21.50 -1.89 -0.04
N ALA A 404 20.84 -1.59 1.07
CA ALA A 404 19.66 -2.30 1.51
C ALA A 404 18.62 -1.33 2.07
N ILE A 405 17.36 -1.71 1.99
CA ILE A 405 16.22 -1.02 2.60
C ILE A 405 15.34 -2.04 3.32
N SER A 406 14.47 -1.56 4.22
CA SER A 406 13.46 -2.45 4.80
C SER A 406 12.55 -2.99 3.70
N HIS A 407 12.06 -4.22 3.84
CA HIS A 407 11.16 -4.79 2.84
C HIS A 407 9.85 -4.00 2.72
N ASN A 408 9.35 -3.44 3.84
CA ASN A 408 8.20 -2.54 3.85
C ASN A 408 8.44 -1.29 2.99
N ASP A 409 9.60 -0.63 3.16
CA ASP A 409 9.96 0.54 2.34
C ASP A 409 10.12 0.16 0.87
N ALA A 410 10.65 -1.03 0.57
CA ALA A 410 10.78 -1.52 -0.79
C ALA A 410 9.41 -1.67 -1.47
N LEU A 411 8.44 -2.30 -0.81
CA LEU A 411 7.07 -2.48 -1.30
C LEU A 411 6.38 -1.14 -1.54
N MET A 412 6.43 -0.24 -0.55
CA MET A 412 5.85 1.10 -0.67
C MET A 412 6.51 1.87 -1.83
N TRP A 413 7.82 1.77 -1.97
CA TRP A 413 8.57 2.40 -3.05
C TRP A 413 8.15 1.86 -4.41
N ALA A 414 8.14 0.54 -4.61
CA ALA A 414 7.80 -0.10 -5.89
C ALA A 414 6.36 0.19 -6.36
N LYS A 415 5.45 0.50 -5.42
CA LYS A 415 4.07 0.89 -5.72
C LYS A 415 3.93 2.32 -6.27
N VAL A 416 4.92 3.20 -6.06
CA VAL A 416 4.85 4.62 -6.46
C VAL A 416 5.99 5.07 -7.38
N ASN A 417 7.14 4.38 -7.34
CA ASN A 417 8.28 4.62 -8.20
C ASN A 417 8.83 3.28 -8.73
N PRO A 418 8.82 3.07 -10.05
CA PRO A 418 9.23 1.79 -10.65
C PRO A 418 10.74 1.52 -10.55
N PHE A 419 11.57 2.55 -10.42
CA PHE A 419 13.02 2.41 -10.52
C PHE A 419 13.72 2.29 -9.17
N SER A 420 14.86 1.60 -9.16
CA SER A 420 15.72 1.46 -8.00
C SER A 420 16.13 2.82 -7.43
N PRO A 421 16.17 2.98 -6.09
CA PRO A 421 16.67 4.17 -5.44
C PRO A 421 18.15 4.47 -5.72
N LEU A 422 18.91 3.54 -6.32
CA LEU A 422 20.28 3.80 -6.76
C LEU A 422 20.35 4.67 -8.02
N GLY A 423 19.23 4.87 -8.72
CA GLY A 423 19.18 5.71 -9.93
C GLY A 423 19.85 5.08 -11.15
N THR A 424 19.99 3.76 -11.16
CA THR A 424 20.64 2.99 -12.24
C THR A 424 19.77 2.84 -13.49
N GLY A 425 18.45 2.96 -13.35
CA GLY A 425 17.48 2.60 -14.39
C GLY A 425 16.95 1.17 -14.28
N VAL A 426 17.44 0.38 -13.32
CA VAL A 426 16.89 -0.95 -13.03
C VAL A 426 15.54 -0.80 -12.32
N ARG A 427 14.55 -1.61 -12.71
CA ARG A 427 13.25 -1.67 -12.04
C ARG A 427 13.39 -2.45 -10.72
N ILE A 428 12.81 -1.91 -9.64
CA ILE A 428 12.74 -2.60 -8.35
C ILE A 428 11.50 -3.50 -8.31
N ASN A 429 11.65 -4.73 -7.83
CA ASN A 429 10.55 -5.69 -7.69
C ASN A 429 10.65 -6.46 -6.36
N PRO A 430 9.97 -5.99 -5.30
CA PRO A 430 9.99 -6.60 -3.98
C PRO A 430 8.76 -7.46 -3.65
N PHE A 431 7.84 -7.68 -4.59
CA PHE A 431 6.57 -8.37 -4.37
C PHE A 431 6.71 -9.89 -4.16
#